data_AF-A0A0A2MJA0-F1
#
_entry.id   AF-A0A0A2MJA0-F1
#
_cell.length_a   1.000
_cell.length_b   1.000
_cell.length_c   1.000
_cell.angle_alpha   90.00
_cell.angle_beta   90.00
_cell.angle_gamma   90.00
#
_symmetry.space_group_name_H-M   'P 1'
#
loop_
_entity.id
_entity.type
_entity.pdbx_description
1 polymer ?
#
loop_
_entity_poly.entity_id
_entity_poly.type
_entity_poly.pdbx_seq_one_letter_code
_entity_poly.pdbx_strand_id
1 'polypeptide(L)'
;MSFIFVLYETIKQALKKTMTMMDKETKKRNKYNEDILKAVAIRHDVSVDYVRKSLKGTSKGIVPDELVKDYNKGEADLKQVVDQAIEKFKYNT
;
A
#
# COMPACT_ATOMS: atom_id res chain seq x y z
N MET A 1 -41.59 -25.80 18.94
CA MET A 1 -40.25 -25.40 18.46
C MET A 1 -39.29 -25.53 19.63
N SER A 2 -38.41 -26.53 19.61
CA SER A 2 -37.47 -26.77 20.71
C SER A 2 -36.40 -25.68 20.79
N PHE A 3 -36.08 -25.24 22.01
CA PHE A 3 -35.01 -24.25 22.28
C PHE A 3 -33.68 -24.59 21.60
N ILE A 4 -33.36 -25.89 21.50
CA ILE A 4 -32.17 -26.40 20.83
C ILE A 4 -32.12 -26.00 19.35
N PHE A 5 -33.27 -26.00 18.66
CA PHE A 5 -33.34 -25.63 17.25
C PHE A 5 -33.11 -24.12 17.03
N VAL A 6 -33.66 -23.28 17.91
CA VAL A 6 -33.45 -21.82 17.87
C VAL A 6 -31.98 -21.47 18.16
N LEU A 7 -31.37 -22.17 19.13
CA LEU A 7 -29.96 -22.01 19.45
C LEU A 7 -29.06 -22.42 18.27
N TYR A 8 -29.40 -23.52 17.60
CA TYR A 8 -28.65 -23.97 16.42
C TYR A 8 -28.70 -22.97 15.27
N GLU A 9 -29.88 -22.44 14.94
CA GLU A 9 -30.02 -21.46 13.86
C GLU A 9 -29.31 -20.13 14.15
N THR A 10 -29.30 -19.68 15.41
CA THR A 10 -28.57 -18.46 15.79
C THR A 10 -27.06 -18.65 15.69
N ILE A 11 -26.52 -19.79 16.12
CA ILE A 11 -25.09 -20.13 15.97
C ILE A 11 -24.70 -20.22 14.49
N LYS A 12 -25.52 -20.87 13.67
CA LYS A 12 -25.31 -21.00 12.22
C LYS A 12 -25.30 -19.64 11.51
N GLN A 13 -26.20 -18.73 11.88
CA GLN A 13 -26.24 -17.36 11.35
C GLN A 13 -25.00 -16.54 11.78
N ALA A 14 -24.56 -16.69 13.03
CA ALA A 14 -23.35 -16.02 13.53
C ALA A 14 -22.09 -16.50 12.78
N LEU A 15 -21.91 -17.81 12.61
CA LEU A 15 -20.80 -18.38 11.85
C LEU A 15 -20.79 -17.89 10.39
N LYS A 16 -21.95 -17.90 9.71
CA LYS A 16 -22.08 -17.41 8.33
C LYS A 16 -21.70 -15.93 8.20
N LYS A 17 -22.06 -15.09 9.17
CA LYS A 17 -21.71 -13.66 9.21
C LYS A 17 -20.20 -13.41 9.41
N THR A 18 -19.52 -14.27 10.16
CA THR A 18 -18.05 -14.17 10.36
C THR A 18 -17.28 -14.57 9.10
N MET A 19 -17.72 -15.61 8.39
CA MET A 19 -17.07 -16.06 7.15
C MET A 19 -17.12 -15.00 6.05
N THR A 20 -18.25 -14.30 5.90
CA THR A 20 -18.39 -13.21 4.89
C THR A 20 -17.62 -11.94 5.26
N MET A 21 -17.29 -11.72 6.53
CA MET A 21 -16.39 -10.64 6.96
C MET A 21 -14.92 -10.94 6.65
N MET A 22 -14.50 -12.21 6.77
CA MET A 22 -13.13 -12.63 6.43
C MET A 22 -12.88 -12.73 4.91
N ASP A 23 -13.93 -12.94 4.12
CA ASP A 23 -13.87 -12.99 2.65
C ASP A 23 -13.88 -11.59 1.99
N LYS A 24 -13.72 -10.52 2.78
CA LYS A 24 -13.28 -9.24 2.23
C LYS A 24 -11.79 -9.35 1.98
N GLU A 25 -11.43 -9.72 0.75
CA GLU A 25 -10.11 -9.42 0.20
C GLU A 25 -9.87 -7.91 0.34
N THR A 26 -9.22 -7.54 1.45
CA THR A 26 -8.87 -6.16 1.71
C THR A 26 -7.68 -5.91 0.80
N LYS A 27 -7.93 -5.57 -0.47
CA LYS A 27 -6.89 -5.20 -1.42
C LYS A 27 -6.02 -4.16 -0.74
N LYS A 28 -4.80 -4.52 -0.37
CA LYS A 28 -3.80 -3.56 0.13
C LYS A 28 -3.54 -2.60 -1.01
N ARG A 29 -4.22 -1.45 -1.00
CA ARG A 29 -3.95 -0.37 -1.94
C ARG A 29 -2.62 0.24 -1.51
N ASN A 30 -1.53 -0.27 -2.05
CA ASN A 30 -0.23 0.36 -1.91
C ASN A 30 -0.29 1.70 -2.66
N LYS A 31 -0.55 2.78 -1.90
CA LYS A 31 -0.65 4.14 -2.43
C LYS A 31 0.69 4.66 -2.99
N TYR A 32 1.79 4.06 -2.56
CA TYR A 32 3.15 4.48 -2.86
C TYR A 32 3.97 3.28 -3.33
N ASN A 33 4.99 3.53 -4.14
CA ASN A 33 5.91 2.49 -4.61
C ASN A 33 6.82 2.06 -3.44
N GLU A 34 6.76 0.77 -3.07
CA GLU A 34 7.50 0.23 -1.93
C GLU A 34 9.01 0.25 -2.12
N ASP A 35 9.50 0.10 -3.35
CA ASP A 35 10.93 0.05 -3.63
C ASP A 35 11.56 1.43 -3.48
N ILE A 36 10.88 2.47 -3.97
CA ILE A 36 11.29 3.86 -3.77
C ILE A 36 11.27 4.21 -2.28
N LEU A 37 10.22 3.80 -1.56
CA LEU A 37 10.10 4.04 -0.12
C LEU A 37 11.29 3.45 0.65
N LYS A 38 11.69 2.21 0.33
CA LYS A 38 12.85 1.56 0.94
C LYS A 38 14.16 2.28 0.57
N ALA A 39 14.34 2.65 -0.69
CA ALA A 39 15.53 3.36 -1.15
C ALA A 39 15.70 4.71 -0.45
N VAL A 40 14.61 5.49 -0.33
CA VAL A 40 14.61 6.78 0.38
C VAL A 40 14.85 6.57 1.88
N ALA A 41 14.22 5.56 2.49
CA ALA A 41 14.42 5.23 3.90
C ALA A 41 15.89 4.89 4.21
N ILE A 42 16.54 4.08 3.36
CA ILE A 42 17.96 3.73 3.49
C ILE A 42 18.85 4.96 3.33
N ARG A 43 18.55 5.83 2.34
CA ARG A 43 19.36 7.02 2.06
C ARG A 43 19.41 8.01 3.23
N HIS A 44 18.29 8.16 3.93
CA HIS A 44 18.13 9.12 5.02
C HIS A 44 18.25 8.49 6.40
N ASP A 45 18.55 7.19 6.49
CA ASP A 45 18.62 6.40 7.73
C ASP A 45 17.37 6.56 8.61
N VAL A 46 16.20 6.48 7.99
CA VAL A 46 14.89 6.61 8.65
C VAL A 46 14.02 5.38 8.41
N SER A 47 13.05 5.16 9.28
CA SER A 47 12.06 4.10 9.05
C SER A 47 11.18 4.38 7.84
N VAL A 48 10.80 3.33 7.11
CA VAL A 48 9.86 3.41 5.99
C VAL A 48 8.53 4.04 6.41
N ASP A 49 8.07 3.78 7.64
CA ASP A 49 6.85 4.38 8.17
C ASP A 49 6.97 5.87 8.43
N TYR A 50 8.16 6.36 8.77
CA TYR A 50 8.43 7.80 8.85
C TYR A 50 8.32 8.45 7.47
N VAL A 51 8.92 7.86 6.43
CA VAL A 51 8.79 8.34 5.04
C VAL A 51 7.32 8.40 4.62
N ARG A 52 6.52 7.37 4.94
CA ARG A 52 5.08 7.37 4.65
C ARG A 52 4.31 8.48 5.39
N LYS A 53 4.68 8.79 6.63
CA LYS A 53 4.06 9.89 7.41
C LYS A 53 4.42 11.25 6.81
N SER A 54 5.66 11.42 6.35
CA SER A 54 6.11 12.61 5.63
C SER A 54 5.35 12.80 4.32
N LEU A 55 5.20 11.75 3.51
CA LEU A 55 4.40 11.78 2.27
C LEU A 55 2.90 12.02 2.48
N LYS A 56 2.37 11.69 3.66
CA LYS A 56 0.98 12.01 4.03
C LYS A 56 0.80 13.46 4.48
N GLY A 57 1.89 14.18 4.77
CA GLY A 57 1.85 15.54 5.33
C GLY A 57 1.52 15.60 6.82
N THR A 58 1.64 14.48 7.55
CA THR A 58 1.41 14.46 9.01
C THR A 58 2.56 15.14 9.77
N SER A 59 3.77 15.11 9.23
CA SER A 59 4.96 15.73 9.81
C SER A 59 5.42 16.89 8.92
N LYS A 60 5.64 18.07 9.52
CA LYS A 60 6.15 19.28 8.83
C LYS A 60 7.53 19.63 9.35
N GLY A 61 8.46 19.91 8.45
CA GLY A 61 9.84 20.28 8.78
C GLY A 61 10.78 20.08 7.59
N ILE A 62 12.03 20.51 7.75
CA ILE A 62 13.05 20.46 6.69
C ILE A 62 13.29 19.02 6.21
N VAL A 63 13.45 18.08 7.15
CA VAL A 63 13.72 16.66 6.84
C VAL A 63 12.54 15.97 6.12
N PRO A 64 11.27 16.08 6.57
CA PRO A 64 10.12 15.61 5.80
C PRO A 64 10.02 16.19 4.39
N ASP A 65 10.32 17.48 4.20
CA ASP A 65 10.25 18.12 2.89
C ASP A 65 11.32 17.59 1.92
N GLU A 66 12.52 17.32 2.43
CA GLU A 66 13.59 16.66 1.66
C GLU A 66 13.21 15.23 1.27
N LEU A 67 12.63 14.45 2.19
CA LEU A 67 12.14 13.09 1.93
C LEU A 67 11.09 13.07 0.81
N VAL A 68 10.16 14.03 0.82
CA VAL A 68 9.12 14.15 -0.21
C VAL A 68 9.74 14.49 -1.56
N LYS A 69 10.70 15.42 -1.62
CA LYS A 69 11.40 15.78 -2.86
C LYS A 69 12.15 14.59 -3.46
N ASP A 70 12.89 13.85 -2.64
CA ASP A 70 13.65 12.69 -3.08
C ASP A 70 12.73 11.57 -3.58
N TYR A 71 11.63 11.30 -2.88
CA TYR A 71 10.65 10.30 -3.32
C TYR A 71 10.04 10.68 -4.68
N ASN A 72 9.60 11.93 -4.85
CA ASN A 72 9.01 12.40 -6.11
C ASN A 72 10.00 12.34 -7.27
N LYS A 73 11.28 12.66 -7.00
CA LYS A 73 12.35 12.53 -8.00
C LYS A 73 12.54 11.08 -8.42
N GLY A 74 12.63 10.15 -7.46
CA GLY A 74 12.73 8.72 -7.77
C GLY A 74 11.54 8.18 -8.57
N GLU A 75 10.33 8.69 -8.31
CA GLU A 75 9.14 8.30 -9.09
C GLU A 75 9.21 8.81 -10.53
N ALA A 76 9.71 10.03 -10.74
CA ALA A 76 9.90 10.59 -12.08
C ALA A 76 10.97 9.82 -12.86
N ASP A 77 12.11 9.53 -12.23
CA ASP A 77 13.21 8.79 -12.85
C ASP A 77 12.77 7.38 -13.26
N LEU A 78 12.01 6.69 -12.39
CA LEU A 78 11.47 5.37 -12.72
C LEU A 78 10.47 5.40 -13.89
N LYS A 79 9.60 6.42 -13.96
CA LYS A 79 8.69 6.58 -15.10
C LYS A 79 9.47 6.73 -16.41
N GLN A 80 10.51 7.55 -16.41
CA GLN A 80 11.36 7.73 -17.60
C GLN A 80 12.03 6.43 -18.04
N VAL A 81 12.57 5.64 -17.11
CA VAL A 81 13.19 4.34 -17.42
C VAL A 81 12.16 3.37 -18.00
N VAL A 82 10.95 3.33 -17.44
CA VAL A 82 9.86 2.48 -17.92
C VAL A 82 9.42 2.91 -19.32
N ASP A 83 9.25 4.21 -19.56
CA ASP A 83 8.85 4.74 -20.87
C ASP A 83 9.89 4.40 -21.95
N GLN A 84 11.18 4.57 -21.65
CA GLN A 84 12.27 4.17 -22.55
C GLN A 84 12.29 2.67 -22.82
N ALA A 85 12.00 1.85 -21.81
CA ALA A 85 11.90 0.40 -21.99
C ALA A 85 10.75 0.04 -22.92
N ILE A 86 9.58 0.67 -22.75
CA ILE A 86 8.40 0.47 -23.61
C ILE A 86 8.72 0.86 -25.06
N GLU A 87 9.39 1.98 -25.29
CA GLU A 87 9.81 2.38 -26.64
C GLU A 87 10.72 1.33 -27.28
N LYS A 88 11.74 0.85 -26.55
CA LYS A 88 12.62 -0.21 -27.06
C LYS A 88 11.87 -1.47 -27.46
N PHE A 89 10.82 -1.87 -26.72
CA PHE A 89 10.01 -3.03 -27.08
C PHE A 89 9.18 -2.81 -28.36
N LYS A 90 8.68 -1.59 -28.59
CA LYS A 90 7.86 -1.28 -29.78
C LYS A 90 8.65 -1.35 -31.09
N TYR A 91 9.93 -0.98 -31.07
CA TYR A 91 10.78 -0.95 -32.27
C TYR A 91 11.56 -2.25 -32.50
N ASN A 92 11.40 -3.25 -31.63
CA ASN A 92 12.05 -4.57 -31.74
C ASN A 92 11.07 -5.67 -32.21
N THR A 93 9.92 -5.27 -32.76
CA THR A 93 8.92 -6.12 -33.44
C THR A 93 8.86 -5.70 -34.90
#